data_AF-A0A954NTF2-F1
#
_entry.id   AF-A0A954NTF2-F1
#
_cell.length_a   1.000
_cell.length_b   1.000
_cell.length_c   1.000
_cell.angle_alpha   90.00
_cell.angle_beta   90.00
_cell.angle_gamma   90.00
#
_symmetry.space_group_name_H-M   'P 1'
#
loop_
_entity.id
_entity.type
_entity.pdbx_description
1 polymer ?
#
loop_
_entity_poly.entity_id
_entity_poly.type
_entity_poly.pdbx_seq_one_letter_code
_entity_poly.pdbx_strand_id
1 'polypeptide(L)' 'RCRQIHLPPRLSPHSMRVTTITDLLSSGVPLEDVQNLAGHSDPRTTRLYDRRQRTVTRNIVERISV' A
#
# COMPACT_ATOMS: atom_id res chain seq x y z
N ARG A 1 19.80 1.92 19.09
CA ARG A 1 19.47 2.52 17.75
C ARG A 1 20.10 1.64 16.68
N CYS A 2 19.49 1.44 15.50
CA CYS A 2 19.81 0.43 14.45
C CYS A 2 21.31 0.18 14.11
N ARG A 3 22.25 1.06 14.48
CA ARG A 3 23.71 0.82 14.43
C ARG A 3 24.20 -0.33 15.30
N GLN A 4 23.48 -0.70 16.37
CA GLN A 4 23.92 -1.76 17.29
C GLN A 4 23.79 -3.18 16.72
N ILE A 5 23.10 -3.36 15.59
CA ILE A 5 22.77 -4.68 15.01
C ILE A 5 23.25 -4.85 13.56
N HIS A 6 24.28 -4.13 13.13
CA HIS A 6 24.86 -4.22 11.76
C HIS A 6 23.84 -4.22 10.62
N LEU A 7 22.73 -3.49 10.81
CA LEU A 7 21.68 -3.44 9.81
C LEU A 7 22.13 -2.57 8.62
N PRO A 8 21.88 -2.99 7.36
CA PRO A 8 22.19 -2.19 6.18
C PRO A 8 21.71 -0.74 6.32
N PRO A 9 22.49 0.25 5.86
CA PRO A 9 22.17 1.67 6.04
C PRO A 9 20.87 2.10 5.36
N ARG A 10 20.35 1.29 4.43
CA ARG A 10 19.06 1.49 3.75
C ARG A 10 17.85 1.05 4.59
N LEU A 11 18.06 0.29 5.66
CA LEU A 11 16.99 -0.15 6.56
C LEU A 11 16.80 0.88 7.66
N SER A 12 15.60 1.44 7.68
CA SER A 12 15.16 2.47 8.62
C SER A 12 13.72 2.19 9.03
N PRO A 13 13.21 2.86 10.09
CA PRO A 13 11.79 2.80 10.41
C PRO A 13 10.89 3.17 9.23
N HIS A 14 11.33 4.11 8.38
CA HIS A 14 10.60 4.46 7.16
C HIS A 14 10.57 3.30 6.15
N SER A 15 11.68 2.61 5.97
CA SER A 15 11.77 1.45 5.08
C SER A 15 10.81 0.33 5.53
N MET A 16 10.77 0.05 6.83
CA MET A 16 9.83 -0.93 7.41
C MET A 16 8.38 -0.53 7.18
N ARG A 17 8.05 0.75 7.40
CA ARG A 17 6.71 1.29 7.15
C ARG A 17 6.28 1.11 5.69
N VAL A 18 7.16 1.40 4.74
CA VAL A 18 6.91 1.17 3.31
C VAL A 18 6.68 -0.31 3.02
N THR A 19 7.50 -1.19 3.60
CA THR A 19 7.33 -2.65 3.47
C THR A 19 5.96 -3.10 3.96
N THR A 20 5.53 -2.67 5.16
CA THR A 20 4.21 -3.01 5.72
C THR A 20 3.06 -2.56 4.81
N ILE A 21 3.09 -1.31 4.32
CA ILE A 21 2.06 -0.79 3.41
C ILE A 21 2.00 -1.63 2.12
N THR A 22 3.15 -1.92 1.53
CA THR A 22 3.25 -2.69 0.29
C THR A 22 2.74 -4.12 0.46
N ASP A 23 3.07 -4.77 1.57
CA ASP A 23 2.70 -6.15 1.86
C ASP A 23 1.19 -6.30 2.08
N LEU A 24 0.58 -5.40 2.85
CA LEU A 24 -0.87 -5.39 3.07
C LEU A 24 -1.65 -5.20 1.77
N LEU A 25 -1.24 -4.25 0.93
CA LEU A 25 -1.88 -4.01 -0.38
C LEU A 25 -1.72 -5.23 -1.31
N SER A 26 -0.54 -5.85 -1.30
CA SER A 26 -0.26 -7.05 -2.10
C SER A 26 -1.09 -8.25 -1.65
N SER A 27 -1.36 -8.34 -0.34
CA SER A 27 -2.23 -9.35 0.26
C SER A 27 -3.73 -9.10 0.05
N GLY A 28 -4.09 -8.03 -0.67
CA GLY A 28 -5.47 -7.74 -1.05
C GLY A 28 -6.23 -6.85 -0.06
N VAL A 29 -5.59 -6.36 1.00
CA VAL A 29 -6.23 -5.45 1.96
C VAL A 29 -6.73 -4.20 1.22
N PRO A 30 -7.94 -3.69 1.55
CA PRO A 30 -8.48 -2.49 0.96
C PRO A 30 -7.54 -1.29 1.11
N LEU A 31 -7.46 -0.44 0.07
CA LEU A 31 -6.60 0.75 0.07
C LEU A 31 -6.93 1.69 1.25
N GLU A 32 -8.21 1.83 1.59
CA GLU A 32 -8.71 2.68 2.66
C GLU A 32 -8.23 2.22 4.04
N ASP A 33 -8.29 0.92 4.32
CA ASP A 33 -7.80 0.35 5.57
C ASP A 33 -6.30 0.56 5.73
N VAL A 34 -5.53 0.31 4.66
CA VAL A 34 -4.08 0.55 4.66
C VAL A 34 -3.76 2.04 4.80
N GLN A 35 -4.55 2.92 4.18
CA GLN A 35 -4.39 4.37 4.30
C GLN A 35 -4.65 4.83 5.75
N ASN A 36 -5.70 4.33 6.39
CA ASN A 36 -6.05 4.63 7.77
C ASN A 36 -4.95 4.13 8.72
N LEU A 37 -4.47 2.90 8.52
CA LEU A 37 -3.32 2.36 9.27
C LEU A 37 -2.05 3.20 9.09
N ALA A 38 -1.79 3.65 7.87
CA ALA A 38 -0.68 4.54 7.59
C ALA A 38 -0.91 5.93 8.22
N GLY A 39 -2.13 6.40 8.40
CA GLY A 39 -2.42 7.78 8.79
C GLY A 39 -2.10 8.75 7.65
N HIS A 40 -2.34 8.34 6.41
CA HIS A 40 -2.18 9.20 5.23
C HIS A 40 -3.45 10.03 4.99
N SER A 41 -3.29 11.35 4.92
CA SER A 41 -4.40 12.27 4.65
C SER A 41 -4.87 12.25 3.19
N ASP A 42 -3.98 11.92 2.24
CA ASP A 42 -4.33 11.79 0.81
C ASP A 42 -4.22 10.31 0.38
N PRO A 43 -5.27 9.67 -0.15
CA PRO A 43 -5.23 8.31 -0.69
C PRO A 43 -4.16 8.09 -1.76
N ARG A 44 -3.77 9.15 -2.49
CA ARG A 44 -2.74 9.07 -3.54
C ARG A 44 -1.39 8.63 -2.97
N THR A 45 -1.03 9.04 -1.75
CA THR A 45 0.26 8.68 -1.15
C THR A 45 0.32 7.19 -0.79
N THR A 46 -0.80 6.58 -0.37
CA THR A 46 -0.90 5.13 -0.18
C THR A 46 -0.92 4.39 -1.52
N ARG A 47 -1.62 4.95 -2.52
CA ARG A 47 -1.77 4.32 -3.85
C ARG A 47 -0.46 4.13 -4.59
N LEU A 48 0.57 4.95 -4.32
CA LEU A 48 1.92 4.77 -4.88
C LEU A 48 2.53 3.39 -4.56
N TYR A 49 2.08 2.75 -3.49
CA TYR A 49 2.54 1.43 -3.07
C TYR A 49 1.66 0.28 -3.56
N ASP A 50 0.48 0.58 -4.13
CA ASP A 50 -0.43 -0.43 -4.66
C ASP A 50 0.08 -0.89 -6.04
N ARG A 51 0.75 -2.04 -6.07
CA ARG A 51 1.29 -2.64 -7.30
C ARG A 51 0.29 -3.54 -8.03
N ARG A 52 -0.95 -3.66 -7.54
CA ARG A 52 -1.98 -4.46 -8.18
C ARG A 52 -2.38 -3.79 -9.50
N GLN A 53 -2.30 -4.54 -10.60
CA GLN A 53 -2.81 -4.07 -11.89
C GLN A 53 -4.34 -4.02 -11.81
N ARG A 54 -4.92 -2.83 -11.91
CA ARG A 54 -6.37 -2.68 -12.04
C ARG A 54 -6.76 -2.99 -13.48
N THR A 55 -7.07 -4.24 -13.77
CA THR A 55 -7.77 -4.59 -15.01
C THR A 55 -9.20 -4.08 -14.87
N VAL A 56 -9.58 -3.07 -15.66
CA VAL A 56 -10.98 -2.66 -15.78
C VAL A 56 -11.71 -3.81 -16.48
N THR A 57 -12.35 -4.67 -15.70
CA THR A 57 -13.19 -5.74 -16.25
C THR A 57 -14.51 -5.15 -16.74
N ARG A 58 -14.93 -5.54 -17.95
CA ARG A 58 -16.18 -5.12 -18.60
C ARG A 58 -17.41 -5.26 -17.68
N ASN A 59 -17.34 -6.21 -16.75
CA ASN A 59 -18.35 -6.49 -15.72
C ASN A 59 -18.69 -5.29 -14.80
N ILE A 60 -17.73 -4.37 -14.55
CA ILE A 60 -17.99 -3.18 -13.72
C ILE A 60 -18.99 -2.24 -14.40
N VAL A 61 -18.90 -2.12 -15.74
CA VAL A 61 -19.76 -1.23 -16.54
C VAL A 61 -21.16 -1.82 -16.70
N GLU A 62 -21.26 -3.14 -16.85
CA GLU A 62 -22.54 -3.84 -17.04
C GLU A 62 -23.47 -3.75 -15.82
N ARG A 63 -22.95 -3.58 -14.60
CA ARG A 63 -23.75 -3.40 -13.37
C ARG A 63 -24.39 -2.01 -13.24
N ILE A 64 -24.03 -1.05 -14.09
CA ILE A 64 -24.60 0.30 -14.13
C ILE A 64 -25.69 0.41 -15.21
N SER A 65 -26.01 -0.69 -15.90
CA SER A 65 -27.05 -0.68 -16.93
C SER A 65 -28.41 -0.28 -16.33
N VAL A 66 -28.87 0.90 -16.76
CA VAL A 66 -30.19 1.50 -16.53
C VAL A 66 -31.29 0.66 -17.15
#